data_AF-A0A7J4R6S1-F1
#
_entry.id   AF-A0A7J4R6S1-F1
#
_cell.length_a   1.000
_cell.length_b   1.000
_cell.length_c   1.000
_cell.angle_alpha   90.00
_cell.angle_beta   90.00
_cell.angle_gamma   90.00
#
_symmetry.space_group_name_H-M   'P 1'
#
loop_
_entity.id
_entity.type
_entity.pdbx_description
1 polymer ?
#
loop_
_entity_poly.entity_id
_entity_poly.type
_entity_poly.pdbx_seq_one_letter_code
_entity_poly.pdbx_strand_id
1 'polypeptide(L)'
;MDENVLITEERVKKYISITLQARKKATPNNLSKADLERLDSMMRMCDDYYSDSKYFLEKGDLVRAFGAINYSHAWIDAAVKIGLMDGHGDDVLFTLP
;
A
#
# COMPACT_ATOMS: atom_id res chain seq x y z
N MET A 1 -0.49 -13.41 -25.32
CA MET A 1 -1.45 -12.77 -24.40
C MET A 1 -0.70 -11.66 -23.71
N ASP A 2 -1.32 -10.49 -23.61
CA ASP A 2 -0.71 -9.29 -23.03
C ASP A 2 -0.38 -9.54 -21.55
N GLU A 3 0.88 -9.33 -21.13
CA GLU A 3 1.34 -9.55 -19.74
C GLU A 3 0.51 -8.75 -18.73
N ASN A 4 -0.10 -7.65 -19.19
CA ASN A 4 -0.92 -6.78 -18.34
C ASN A 4 -2.27 -7.40 -17.93
N VAL A 5 -2.74 -8.46 -18.61
CA VAL A 5 -4.08 -9.03 -18.37
C VAL A 5 -4.06 -10.18 -17.36
N LEU A 6 -2.93 -10.88 -17.21
CA LEU A 6 -2.84 -12.04 -16.31
C LEU A 6 -2.34 -11.62 -14.91
N ILE A 7 -2.98 -12.15 -13.87
CA ILE A 7 -2.49 -12.03 -12.48
C ILE A 7 -1.66 -13.28 -12.18
N THR A 8 -0.36 -13.10 -11.95
CA THR A 8 0.58 -14.17 -11.56
C THR A 8 1.03 -13.98 -10.12
N GLU A 9 1.53 -15.05 -9.50
CA GLU A 9 2.16 -14.95 -8.17
C GLU A 9 3.30 -13.93 -8.15
N GLU A 10 4.15 -13.91 -9.18
CA GLU A 10 5.26 -12.96 -9.30
C GLU A 10 4.76 -11.52 -9.33
N ARG A 11 3.67 -11.25 -10.04
CA ARG A 11 3.03 -9.94 -10.07
C ARG A 11 2.51 -9.54 -8.70
N VAL A 12 1.83 -10.44 -7.98
CA VAL A 12 1.38 -10.17 -6.61
C VAL A 12 2.57 -9.89 -5.69
N LYS A 13 3.62 -10.73 -5.72
CA LYS A 13 4.85 -10.55 -4.93
C LYS A 13 5.56 -9.22 -5.23
N LYS A 14 5.56 -8.79 -6.49
CA LYS A 14 6.08 -7.46 -6.90
C LYS A 14 5.30 -6.33 -6.21
N TYR A 15 3.98 -6.36 -6.23
CA TYR A 15 3.16 -5.32 -5.59
C TYR A 15 3.24 -5.35 -4.06
N ILE A 16 3.41 -6.54 -3.47
CA ILE A 16 3.73 -6.69 -2.04
C ILE A 16 5.03 -5.97 -1.71
N SER A 17 6.08 -6.19 -2.52
CA SER A 17 7.37 -5.53 -2.34
C SER A 17 7.28 -4.01 -2.48
N ILE A 18 6.56 -3.50 -3.49
CA ILE A 18 6.34 -2.06 -3.69
C ILE A 18 5.67 -1.44 -2.47
N THR A 19 4.59 -2.05 -1.98
CA THR A 19 3.85 -1.55 -0.81
C THR A 19 4.69 -1.59 0.46
N LEU A 20 5.49 -2.65 0.65
CA LEU A 20 6.42 -2.73 1.78
C LEU A 20 7.49 -1.63 1.73
N GLN A 21 8.00 -1.31 0.53
CA GLN A 21 8.95 -0.21 0.35
C GLN A 21 8.31 1.14 0.66
N ALA A 22 7.11 1.40 0.13
CA ALA A 22 6.34 2.60 0.45
C ALA A 22 6.10 2.74 1.96
N ARG A 23 5.66 1.66 2.63
CA ARG A 23 5.40 1.64 4.08
C ARG A 23 6.63 1.91 4.94
N LYS A 24 7.81 1.45 4.50
CA LYS A 24 9.08 1.73 5.16
C LYS A 24 9.61 3.14 4.91
N LYS A 25 9.32 3.68 3.72
CA LYS A 25 9.83 4.99 3.28
C LYS A 25 9.04 6.14 3.87
N ALA A 26 7.72 6.07 3.86
CA ALA A 26 6.89 7.19 4.28
C ALA A 26 7.01 7.45 5.79
N THR A 27 7.12 8.71 6.17
CA THR A 27 7.17 9.13 7.58
C THR A 27 6.03 10.12 7.91
N PRO A 28 5.49 10.14 9.14
CA PRO A 28 4.45 11.10 9.52
C PRO A 28 4.95 12.55 9.44
N ASN A 29 4.10 13.46 8.97
CA ASN A 29 4.35 14.89 9.06
C ASN A 29 4.16 15.41 10.50
N ASN A 30 4.41 16.70 10.72
CA ASN A 30 4.07 17.36 11.98
C ASN A 30 2.54 17.54 12.08
N LEU A 31 1.87 16.62 12.77
CA LEU A 31 0.41 16.50 12.79
C LEU A 31 -0.21 16.90 14.12
N SER A 32 -1.48 17.33 14.06
CA SER A 32 -2.31 17.46 15.25
C SER A 32 -2.58 16.08 15.88
N LYS A 33 -2.99 16.04 17.16
CA LYS A 33 -3.39 14.78 17.80
C LYS A 33 -4.52 14.07 17.03
N ALA A 34 -5.51 14.83 16.57
CA ALA A 34 -6.63 14.26 15.82
C ALA A 34 -6.20 13.67 14.47
N ASP A 35 -5.22 14.28 13.80
CA ASP A 35 -4.69 13.77 12.54
C ASP A 35 -3.75 12.58 12.73
N LEU A 36 -3.03 12.50 13.86
CA LEU A 36 -2.30 11.29 14.24
C LEU A 36 -3.25 10.10 14.44
N GLU A 37 -4.38 10.29 15.14
CA GLU A 37 -5.38 9.23 15.33
C GLU A 37 -5.98 8.75 13.99
N ARG A 38 -6.23 9.69 13.05
CA ARG A 38 -6.67 9.36 11.69
C ARG A 38 -5.58 8.60 10.92
N LEU A 39 -4.33 9.07 10.99
CA LEU A 39 -3.19 8.42 10.34
C LEU A 39 -3.00 6.99 10.88
N ASP A 40 -3.08 6.77 12.19
CA ASP A 40 -3.00 5.45 12.80
C ASP A 40 -4.09 4.53 12.28
N SER A 41 -5.32 5.03 12.14
CA SER A 41 -6.41 4.26 11.53
C SER A 41 -6.14 3.92 10.06
N MET A 42 -5.61 4.85 9.28
CA MET A 42 -5.24 4.60 7.87
C MET A 42 -4.10 3.59 7.75
N MET A 43 -3.08 3.69 8.60
CA MET A 43 -1.93 2.79 8.60
C MET A 43 -2.33 1.38 9.04
N ARG A 44 -3.26 1.25 9.99
CA ARG A 44 -3.87 -0.03 10.31
C ARG A 44 -4.53 -0.66 9.09
N MET A 45 -5.31 0.10 8.32
CA MET A 45 -5.93 -0.40 7.10
C MET A 45 -4.89 -0.84 6.04
N CYS A 46 -3.81 -0.07 5.88
CA CYS A 46 -2.69 -0.46 5.03
C CYS A 46 -2.09 -1.81 5.48
N ASP A 47 -1.79 -1.95 6.77
CA ASP A 47 -1.12 -3.12 7.33
C ASP A 47 -2.04 -4.37 7.34
N ASP A 48 -3.33 -4.20 7.61
CA ASP A 48 -4.34 -5.28 7.59
C ASP A 48 -4.50 -5.86 6.18
N TYR A 49 -4.67 -5.01 5.16
CA TYR A 49 -4.81 -5.49 3.78
C TYR A 49 -3.50 -6.03 3.18
N TYR A 50 -2.35 -5.55 3.66
CA TYR A 50 -1.07 -6.18 3.35
C TYR A 50 -1.02 -7.62 3.89
N SER A 51 -1.54 -7.83 5.11
CA SER A 51 -1.67 -9.17 5.71
C SER A 51 -2.62 -10.05 4.90
N ASP A 52 -3.80 -9.53 4.53
CA ASP A 52 -4.78 -10.25 3.71
C ASP A 52 -4.21 -10.66 2.35
N SER A 53 -3.43 -9.79 1.70
CA SER A 53 -2.79 -10.12 0.43
C SER A 53 -1.88 -11.34 0.55
N LYS A 54 -1.05 -11.38 1.60
CA LYS A 54 -0.18 -12.54 1.86
C LYS A 54 -1.00 -13.80 2.15
N TYR A 55 -2.07 -13.67 2.95
CA TYR A 55 -2.96 -14.79 3.24
C TYR A 55 -3.58 -15.37 1.96
N PHE A 56 -4.13 -14.53 1.09
CA PHE A 56 -4.72 -15.00 -0.17
C PHE A 56 -3.68 -15.58 -1.13
N LEU A 57 -2.47 -15.00 -1.17
CA LEU A 57 -1.36 -15.52 -1.96
C LEU A 57 -0.96 -16.93 -1.50
N GLU A 58 -0.83 -17.16 -0.20
CA GLU A 58 -0.53 -18.49 0.36
C GLU A 58 -1.62 -19.53 0.04
N LYS A 59 -2.85 -19.09 -0.18
CA LYS A 59 -3.98 -19.94 -0.61
C LYS A 59 -4.10 -20.11 -2.12
N GLY A 60 -3.27 -19.44 -2.91
CA GLY A 60 -3.35 -19.43 -4.38
C GLY A 60 -4.50 -18.60 -4.95
N ASP A 61 -5.19 -17.80 -4.13
CA ASP A 61 -6.26 -16.89 -4.57
C ASP A 61 -5.63 -15.58 -5.07
N LEU A 62 -5.08 -15.63 -6.29
CA LEU A 62 -4.31 -14.52 -6.86
C LEU A 62 -5.15 -13.27 -7.09
N VAL A 63 -6.44 -13.41 -7.41
CA VAL A 63 -7.34 -12.27 -7.64
C VAL A 63 -7.54 -11.49 -6.35
N ARG A 64 -7.87 -12.17 -5.24
CA ARG A 64 -8.02 -11.50 -3.95
C ARG A 64 -6.69 -11.00 -3.41
N ALA A 65 -5.60 -11.74 -3.60
CA ALA A 65 -4.28 -11.30 -3.20
C ALA A 65 -3.87 -10.00 -3.89
N PHE A 66 -4.10 -9.91 -5.20
CA PHE A 66 -3.82 -8.72 -5.99
C PHE A 66 -4.74 -7.55 -5.63
N GLY A 67 -6.03 -7.80 -5.42
CA GLY A 67 -6.97 -6.76 -4.96
C GLY A 67 -6.59 -6.18 -3.60
N ALA A 68 -6.28 -7.06 -2.63
CA ALA A 68 -5.91 -6.66 -1.28
C ALA A 68 -4.63 -5.79 -1.28
N ILE A 69 -3.60 -6.15 -2.06
CA ILE A 69 -2.35 -5.36 -2.04
C ILE A 69 -2.49 -4.00 -2.69
N ASN A 70 -3.29 -3.87 -3.76
CA ASN A 70 -3.56 -2.56 -4.36
C ASN A 70 -4.38 -1.68 -3.41
N TYR A 71 -5.33 -2.26 -2.66
CA TYR A 71 -6.09 -1.52 -1.66
C TYR A 71 -5.24 -1.10 -0.45
N SER A 72 -4.34 -1.98 0.01
CA SER A 72 -3.31 -1.64 1.01
C SER A 72 -2.47 -0.44 0.56
N HIS A 73 -1.94 -0.48 -0.67
CA HIS A 73 -1.14 0.61 -1.22
C HIS A 73 -1.91 1.93 -1.33
N ALA A 74 -3.20 1.88 -1.71
CA ALA A 74 -4.02 3.07 -1.82
C ALA A 74 -4.17 3.83 -0.48
N TRP A 75 -4.17 3.13 0.66
CA TRP A 75 -4.24 3.80 1.98
C TRP A 75 -3.00 4.63 2.29
N ILE A 76 -1.81 4.09 2.01
CA ILE A 76 -0.57 4.83 2.25
C ILE A 76 -0.34 5.93 1.20
N ASP A 77 -0.68 5.67 -0.06
CA ASP A 77 -0.63 6.68 -1.11
C ASP A 77 -1.55 7.86 -0.82
N ALA A 78 -2.78 7.58 -0.36
CA ALA A 78 -3.71 8.62 0.08
C ALA A 78 -3.15 9.43 1.27
N ALA A 79 -2.53 8.78 2.26
CA ALA A 79 -1.93 9.46 3.41
C ALA A 79 -0.80 10.42 2.99
N VAL A 80 0.02 10.03 2.00
CA VAL A 80 1.03 10.91 1.40
C VAL A 80 0.36 12.04 0.62
N LYS A 81 -0.61 11.72 -0.24
CA LYS A 81 -1.28 12.70 -1.11
C LYS A 81 -1.95 13.84 -0.35
N ILE A 82 -2.59 13.53 0.77
CA ILE A 82 -3.31 14.52 1.58
C ILE A 82 -2.42 15.20 2.63
N GLY A 83 -1.12 14.88 2.66
CA GLY A 83 -0.14 15.51 3.54
C GLY A 83 -0.11 15.00 4.97
N LEU A 84 -0.67 13.82 5.27
CA LEU A 84 -0.48 13.18 6.57
C LEU A 84 0.90 12.52 6.69
N MET A 85 1.43 12.02 5.58
CA MET A 85 2.77 11.44 5.51
C MET A 85 3.62 12.15 4.45
N ASP A 86 4.94 12.13 4.63
CA ASP A 86 5.93 12.54 3.63
C ASP A 86 6.45 11.29 2.90
N GLY A 87 6.24 11.24 1.58
CA GLY A 87 6.78 10.22 0.67
C GLY A 87 8.22 10.48 0.23
N HIS A 88 8.83 11.57 0.71
CA HIS A 88 10.20 12.01 0.43
C HIS A 88 10.49 12.22 -1.06
N GLY A 89 9.53 12.80 -1.79
CA GLY A 89 9.69 13.15 -3.21
C GLY A 89 9.76 11.96 -4.17
N ASP A 90 9.33 10.77 -3.74
CA ASP A 90 9.28 9.57 -4.58
C ASP A 90 7.98 9.48 -5.41
N ASP A 91 8.07 9.79 -6.69
CA ASP A 91 6.98 9.70 -7.67
C ASP A 91 6.84 8.31 -8.31
N VAL A 92 7.71 7.36 -7.93
CA VAL A 92 7.66 5.96 -8.38
C VAL A 92 6.82 5.12 -7.42
N LEU A 93 6.97 5.35 -6.12
CA LEU A 93 6.22 4.65 -5.06
C LEU A 93 4.91 5.33 -4.71
N PHE A 94 4.75 6.62 -5.00
CA PHE A 94 3.57 7.40 -4.64
C PHE A 94 3.08 8.25 -5.81
N THR A 95 1.77 8.50 -5.87
CA THR A 95 1.19 9.46 -6.81
C THR A 95 1.30 10.87 -6.24
N LEU A 96 2.51 11.43 -6.25
CA LEU A 96 2.75 12.77 -5.70
C LEU A 96 1.93 13.87 -6.42
N PRO A 97 1.55 14.95 -5.71
CA PRO A 97 0.95 16.14 -6.34
C PRO A 97 1.90 16.87 -7.28
#